data_AF-A0A8S3DZ37-F1
#
_entry.id   AF-A0A8S3DZ37-F1
#
_cell.length_a   1.000
_cell.length_b   1.000
_cell.length_c   1.000
_cell.angle_alpha   90.00
_cell.angle_beta   90.00
_cell.angle_gamma   90.00
#
_symmetry.space_group_name_H-M   'P 1'
#
loop_
_entity.id
_entity.type
_entity.pdbx_description
1 polymer ?
#
loop_
_entity_poly.entity_id
_entity_poly.type
_entity_poly.pdbx_seq_one_letter_code
_entity_poly.pdbx_strand_id
1 'polypeptide(L)'
;AVIDAHIFPSLINILKHGDHKTRKEAAWAMTNATSGGSPQQIKYIIEQGAIPPLCDLLSVLDAKIIQVALNGLDNILKTGAAESKLNNGQNVYAMMIEECYGLDKIEYLQSHENIEIYQKAFHLIEAYFGVDEDENLPAQGESRPFEFGTSTTTVTAPTSQQGPFKF
;
A
#
# COMPACT_ATOMS: atom_id res chain seq x y z
N ALA A 1 25.97 1.01 -16.96
CA ALA A 1 25.58 1.43 -18.34
C ALA A 1 24.48 2.51 -18.44
N VAL A 2 23.69 2.83 -17.40
CA VAL A 2 22.89 4.10 -17.36
C VAL A 2 23.03 4.82 -16.01
N ILE A 3 23.26 4.06 -14.92
CA ILE A 3 23.50 4.61 -13.57
C ILE A 3 24.80 5.42 -13.48
N ASP A 4 25.86 4.99 -14.16
CA ASP A 4 27.19 5.60 -14.06
C ASP A 4 27.27 7.01 -14.68
N ALA A 5 26.21 7.46 -15.36
CA ALA A 5 26.17 8.73 -16.08
C ALA A 5 25.41 9.86 -15.35
N HIS A 6 25.02 9.69 -14.08
CA HIS A 6 24.25 10.69 -13.31
C HIS A 6 22.98 11.20 -14.03
N ILE A 7 22.35 10.34 -14.84
CA ILE A 7 21.18 10.71 -15.64
C ILE A 7 19.94 10.87 -14.75
N PHE A 8 19.80 10.06 -13.70
CA PHE A 8 18.61 10.05 -12.83
C PHE A 8 18.38 11.36 -12.06
N PRO A 9 19.39 11.98 -11.41
CA PRO A 9 19.23 13.31 -10.82
C PRO A 9 18.75 14.36 -11.82
N SER A 10 19.27 14.31 -13.06
CA SER A 10 18.87 15.24 -14.12
C SER A 10 17.43 15.00 -14.58
N LEU A 11 17.01 13.74 -14.74
CA LEU A 11 15.63 13.38 -15.08
C LEU A 11 14.65 13.82 -13.99
N ILE A 12 15.00 13.63 -12.71
CA ILE A 12 14.18 14.06 -11.57
C ILE A 12 14.06 15.59 -11.55
N ASN A 13 15.14 16.32 -11.84
CA ASN A 13 15.10 17.78 -11.95
C ASN A 13 14.18 18.24 -13.09
N ILE A 14 14.23 17.56 -14.24
CA ILE A 14 13.33 17.81 -15.37
C ILE A 14 11.87 17.49 -15.02
N LEU A 15 11.62 16.42 -14.26
CA LEU A 15 10.27 16.09 -13.80
C LEU A 15 9.65 17.18 -12.91
N LYS A 16 10.49 17.85 -12.09
CA LYS A 16 10.07 18.92 -11.18
C LYS A 16 9.93 20.29 -11.87
N HIS A 17 10.86 20.65 -12.75
CA HIS A 17 10.98 22.01 -13.28
C HIS A 17 10.83 22.13 -14.80
N GLY A 18 10.77 21.01 -15.52
CA GLY A 18 10.63 20.98 -16.97
C GLY A 18 9.26 21.44 -17.44
N ASP A 19 9.19 21.83 -18.71
CA ASP A 19 7.91 22.11 -19.38
C ASP A 19 7.11 20.81 -19.58
N HIS A 20 5.82 20.95 -19.90
CA HIS A 20 4.91 19.82 -20.02
C HIS A 20 5.38 18.75 -21.01
N LYS A 21 6.07 19.12 -22.11
CA LYS A 21 6.56 18.11 -23.07
C LYS A 21 7.76 17.36 -22.52
N THR A 22 8.74 18.08 -21.96
CA THR A 22 9.96 17.44 -21.43
C THR A 22 9.68 16.59 -20.19
N ARG A 23 8.72 17.00 -19.35
CA ARG A 23 8.24 16.17 -18.22
C ARG A 23 7.67 14.83 -18.68
N LYS A 24 6.98 14.78 -19.82
CA LYS A 24 6.47 13.52 -20.40
C LYS A 24 7.61 12.58 -20.74
N GLU A 25 8.57 13.06 -21.51
CA GLU A 25 9.72 12.24 -21.93
C GLU A 25 10.54 11.77 -20.72
N ALA A 26 10.70 12.63 -19.71
CA ALA A 26 11.37 12.25 -18.47
C ALA A 26 10.59 11.18 -17.69
N ALA A 27 9.25 11.27 -17.63
CA ALA A 27 8.41 10.27 -17.00
C ALA A 27 8.53 8.90 -17.70
N TRP A 28 8.50 8.91 -19.03
CA TRP A 28 8.72 7.71 -19.85
C TRP A 28 10.10 7.09 -19.60
N ALA A 29 11.15 7.91 -19.58
CA ALA A 29 12.51 7.43 -19.27
C ALA A 29 12.60 6.80 -17.88
N MET A 30 11.95 7.42 -16.88
CA MET A 30 11.92 6.92 -15.50
C MET A 30 11.16 5.60 -15.39
N THR A 31 9.96 5.49 -15.98
CA THR A 31 9.17 4.25 -15.96
C THR A 31 9.87 3.11 -16.71
N ASN A 32 10.56 3.41 -17.82
CA ASN A 32 11.36 2.42 -18.53
C ASN A 32 12.55 1.94 -17.66
N ALA A 33 13.20 2.86 -16.95
CA ALA A 33 14.27 2.52 -16.04
C ALA A 33 13.81 1.66 -14.85
N THR A 34 12.61 1.90 -14.30
CA THR A 34 12.05 1.05 -13.23
C THR A 34 11.51 -0.28 -13.73
N SER A 35 11.10 -0.37 -15.01
CA SER A 35 10.62 -1.63 -15.60
C SER A 35 11.76 -2.61 -15.92
N GLY A 36 12.90 -2.10 -16.40
CA GLY A 36 14.05 -2.92 -16.82
C GLY A 36 15.22 -2.92 -15.84
N GLY A 37 15.15 -2.15 -14.76
CA GLY A 37 16.23 -2.01 -13.79
C GLY A 37 16.29 -3.16 -12.80
N SER A 38 17.50 -3.47 -12.31
CA SER A 38 17.64 -4.37 -11.15
C SER A 38 17.18 -3.67 -9.85
N PRO A 39 16.81 -4.42 -8.79
CA PRO A 39 16.31 -3.84 -7.54
C PRO A 39 17.22 -2.75 -6.95
N GLN A 40 18.54 -2.91 -7.05
CA GLN A 40 19.53 -1.94 -6.59
C GLN A 40 19.44 -0.61 -7.36
N GLN A 41 19.11 -0.66 -8.65
CA GLN A 41 18.93 0.52 -9.50
C GLN A 41 17.65 1.26 -9.12
N ILE A 42 16.57 0.50 -8.90
CA ILE A 42 15.28 1.04 -8.49
C ILE A 42 15.42 1.72 -7.13
N LYS A 43 16.09 1.07 -6.17
CA LYS A 43 16.40 1.66 -4.87
C LYS A 43 17.19 2.95 -5.00
N TYR A 44 18.24 2.98 -5.82
CA TYR A 44 19.01 4.20 -6.07
C TYR A 44 18.13 5.32 -6.63
N ILE A 45 17.25 5.02 -7.60
CA ILE A 45 16.32 6.00 -8.19
C ILE A 45 15.36 6.57 -7.12
N ILE A 46 14.86 5.71 -6.23
CA ILE A 46 13.98 6.10 -5.13
C ILE A 46 14.73 6.99 -4.11
N GLU A 47 15.96 6.63 -3.75
CA GLU A 47 16.83 7.42 -2.87
C GLU A 47 17.15 8.81 -3.46
N GLN A 48 17.14 8.97 -4.79
CA GLN A 48 17.24 10.29 -5.43
C GLN A 48 15.95 11.13 -5.37
N GLY A 49 14.87 10.61 -4.77
CA GLY A 49 13.60 11.32 -4.62
C GLY A 49 12.70 11.28 -5.85
N ALA A 50 12.65 10.14 -6.54
CA ALA A 50 11.81 9.94 -7.72
C ALA A 50 10.30 9.80 -7.41
N ILE A 51 9.93 9.38 -6.20
CA ILE A 51 8.53 9.09 -5.82
C ILE A 51 7.64 10.35 -5.89
N PRO A 52 7.95 11.48 -5.23
CA PRO A 52 7.04 12.64 -5.25
C PRO A 52 6.77 13.18 -6.66
N PRO A 53 7.78 13.35 -7.54
CA PRO A 53 7.53 13.75 -8.92
C PRO A 53 6.67 12.78 -9.73
N LEU A 54 6.78 11.46 -9.48
CA LEU A 54 5.91 10.48 -10.12
C LEU A 54 4.47 10.58 -9.62
N CYS A 55 4.26 10.79 -8.31
CA CYS A 55 2.94 11.02 -7.75
C CYS A 55 2.31 12.32 -8.27
N ASP A 56 3.09 13.38 -8.52
CA ASP A 56 2.57 14.62 -9.15
C ASP A 56 2.09 14.42 -10.59
N LEU A 57 2.59 13.40 -11.29
CA LEU A 57 2.12 13.07 -12.63
C LEU A 57 0.75 12.39 -12.63
N LEU A 58 0.26 11.88 -11.50
CA LEU A 58 -1.07 11.29 -11.40
C LEU A 58 -2.20 12.34 -11.49
N SER A 59 -1.87 13.61 -11.24
CA SER A 59 -2.84 14.73 -11.26
C SER A 59 -2.89 15.47 -12.60
N VAL A 60 -2.23 14.97 -13.64
CA VAL A 60 -2.22 15.60 -14.97
C VAL A 60 -3.45 15.18 -15.79
N LEU A 61 -3.85 16.00 -16.76
CA LEU A 61 -5.01 15.70 -17.62
C LEU A 61 -4.75 14.65 -18.70
N ASP A 62 -3.49 14.29 -18.95
CA ASP A 62 -3.13 13.36 -20.02
C ASP A 62 -3.15 11.91 -19.49
N ALA A 63 -4.17 11.17 -19.91
CA ALA A 63 -4.36 9.77 -19.55
C ALA A 63 -3.13 8.90 -19.80
N LYS A 64 -2.36 9.16 -20.88
CA LYS A 64 -1.16 8.36 -21.17
C LYS A 64 -0.07 8.59 -20.14
N ILE A 65 0.06 9.82 -19.63
CA ILE A 65 1.03 10.13 -18.58
C ILE A 65 0.62 9.47 -17.27
N ILE A 66 -0.67 9.54 -16.92
CA ILE A 66 -1.18 8.88 -15.71
C ILE A 66 -0.87 7.38 -15.77
N GLN A 67 -1.13 6.72 -16.91
CA GLN A 67 -0.81 5.31 -17.08
C GLN A 67 0.69 5.00 -16.91
N VAL A 68 1.55 5.84 -17.50
CA VAL A 68 3.02 5.70 -17.37
C VAL A 68 3.47 5.89 -15.93
N ALA A 69 2.90 6.86 -15.21
CA ALA A 69 3.18 7.10 -13.80
C ALA A 69 2.71 5.93 -12.92
N LEU A 70 1.48 5.43 -13.12
CA LEU A 70 0.95 4.25 -12.43
C LEU A 70 1.80 3.01 -12.70
N ASN A 71 2.31 2.82 -13.92
CA ASN A 71 3.26 1.74 -14.23
C ASN A 71 4.59 1.90 -13.48
N GLY A 72 5.11 3.13 -13.42
CA GLY A 72 6.33 3.42 -12.68
C GLY A 72 6.19 3.12 -11.19
N LEU A 73 5.09 3.55 -10.58
CA LEU A 73 4.77 3.30 -9.17
C LEU A 73 4.53 1.82 -8.86
N ASP A 74 3.82 1.11 -9.74
CA ASP A 74 3.60 -0.34 -9.61
C ASP A 74 4.91 -1.13 -9.60
N ASN A 75 5.86 -0.80 -10.50
CA ASN A 75 7.19 -1.43 -10.50
C ASN A 75 7.99 -1.15 -9.22
N ILE A 76 7.89 0.08 -8.70
CA ILE A 76 8.53 0.48 -7.44
C ILE A 76 7.93 -0.33 -6.28
N LEU A 77 6.60 -0.34 -6.15
CA LEU A 77 5.89 -1.09 -5.12
C LEU A 77 6.16 -2.58 -5.19
N LYS A 78 6.18 -3.17 -6.39
CA LYS A 78 6.54 -4.57 -6.62
C LYS A 78 7.95 -4.90 -6.16
N THR A 79 8.89 -4.01 -6.42
CA THR A 79 10.29 -4.15 -5.96
C THR A 79 10.34 -4.10 -4.43
N GLY A 80 9.62 -3.16 -3.82
CA GLY A 80 9.50 -3.05 -2.37
C GLY A 80 8.83 -4.25 -1.73
N ALA A 81 7.81 -4.83 -2.36
CA ALA A 81 7.15 -6.05 -1.90
C ALA A 81 8.05 -7.29 -2.03
N ALA A 82 8.94 -7.32 -3.03
CA ALA A 82 9.95 -8.37 -3.14
C ALA A 82 11.01 -8.25 -2.02
N GLU A 83 11.39 -7.01 -1.65
CA GLU A 83 12.33 -6.73 -0.56
C GLU A 83 11.69 -6.83 0.84
N SER A 84 10.39 -6.57 0.99
CA SER A 84 9.67 -6.57 2.28
C SER A 84 9.56 -7.96 2.91
N LYS A 85 9.64 -9.02 2.09
CA LYS A 85 9.78 -10.41 2.57
C LYS A 85 10.99 -10.61 3.49
N LEU A 86 11.99 -9.73 3.40
CA LEU A 86 13.17 -9.71 4.27
C LEU A 86 13.05 -8.69 5.43
N ASN A 87 12.13 -7.72 5.34
CA ASN A 87 11.97 -6.60 6.28
C ASN A 87 10.60 -6.61 6.97
N ASN A 88 10.35 -7.60 7.82
CA ASN A 88 9.14 -7.70 8.67
C ASN A 88 7.78 -7.57 7.93
N GLY A 89 7.74 -7.80 6.61
CA GLY A 89 6.53 -7.68 5.80
C GLY A 89 6.16 -6.25 5.40
N GLN A 90 6.92 -5.23 5.80
CA GLN A 90 6.60 -3.83 5.50
C GLN A 90 7.23 -3.34 4.20
N ASN A 91 6.41 -2.79 3.31
CA ASN A 91 6.88 -2.16 2.08
C ASN A 91 7.23 -0.69 2.33
N VAL A 92 8.53 -0.41 2.51
CA VAL A 92 9.04 0.96 2.71
C VAL A 92 8.66 1.93 1.58
N TYR A 93 8.52 1.45 0.34
CA TYR A 93 8.15 2.33 -0.76
C TYR A 93 6.65 2.66 -0.75
N ALA A 94 5.80 1.80 -0.20
CA ALA A 94 4.38 2.11 0.01
C ALA A 94 4.23 3.26 1.02
N MET A 95 4.95 3.19 2.15
CA MET A 95 4.96 4.28 3.15
C MET A 95 5.44 5.61 2.54
N MET A 96 6.49 5.60 1.72
CA MET A 96 6.96 6.82 1.04
C MET A 96 5.93 7.41 0.07
N ILE A 97 5.11 6.56 -0.57
CA ILE A 97 4.03 7.01 -1.46
C ILE A 97 2.89 7.65 -0.66
N GLU A 98 2.55 7.09 0.50
CA GLU A 98 1.57 7.67 1.42
C GLU A 98 2.03 9.03 1.97
N GLU A 99 3.29 9.13 2.41
CA GLU A 99 3.87 10.38 2.94
C GLU A 99 3.84 11.54 1.94
N CYS A 100 3.81 11.27 0.63
CA CYS A 100 3.71 12.29 -0.42
C CYS A 100 2.30 12.47 -0.99
N TYR A 101 1.25 12.03 -0.29
CA TYR A 101 -0.14 12.07 -0.76
C TYR A 101 -0.36 11.35 -2.10
N GLY A 102 0.49 10.34 -2.36
CA GLY A 102 0.41 9.55 -3.58
C GLY A 102 -0.79 8.60 -3.55
N LEU A 103 -1.10 8.03 -2.38
CA LEU A 103 -2.27 7.17 -2.20
C LEU A 103 -3.58 7.92 -2.48
N ASP A 104 -3.77 9.11 -1.91
CA ASP A 104 -4.97 9.93 -2.16
C ASP A 104 -5.19 10.21 -3.66
N LYS A 105 -4.09 10.45 -4.39
CA LYS A 105 -4.14 10.65 -5.84
C LYS A 105 -4.50 9.37 -6.58
N ILE A 106 -4.01 8.21 -6.15
CA ILE A 106 -4.37 6.91 -6.75
C ILE A 106 -5.84 6.59 -6.46
N GLU A 107 -6.34 6.88 -5.26
CA GLU A 107 -7.77 6.73 -4.92
C GLU A 107 -8.65 7.63 -5.78
N TYR A 108 -8.25 8.89 -5.98
CA TYR A 108 -8.99 9.81 -6.86
C TYR A 108 -9.12 9.24 -8.30
N LEU A 109 -8.11 8.52 -8.78
CA LEU A 109 -8.14 7.89 -10.11
C LEU A 109 -9.15 6.73 -10.22
N GLN A 110 -9.72 6.24 -9.11
CA GLN A 110 -10.84 5.31 -9.15
C GLN A 110 -12.15 5.95 -9.66
N SER A 111 -12.18 7.27 -9.84
CA SER A 111 -13.29 7.98 -10.49
C SER A 111 -13.00 8.38 -11.95
N HIS A 112 -11.83 8.00 -12.48
CA HIS A 112 -11.40 8.44 -13.81
C HIS A 112 -12.28 7.83 -14.91
N GLU A 113 -12.61 8.63 -15.94
CA GLU A 113 -13.39 8.20 -17.11
C GLU A 113 -12.72 7.08 -17.95
N ASN A 114 -11.44 6.81 -17.70
CA ASN A 114 -10.67 5.82 -18.43
C ASN A 114 -10.63 4.53 -17.61
N ILE A 115 -11.25 3.50 -18.15
CA ILE A 115 -11.41 2.20 -17.50
C ILE A 115 -10.06 1.56 -17.16
N GLU A 116 -9.04 1.72 -18.01
CA GLU A 116 -7.70 1.17 -17.77
C GLU A 116 -7.01 1.86 -16.59
N ILE A 117 -7.19 3.18 -16.45
CA ILE A 117 -6.66 3.95 -15.31
C ILE A 117 -7.36 3.52 -14.03
N TYR A 118 -8.70 3.45 -14.07
CA TYR A 118 -9.52 2.96 -12.95
C TYR A 118 -9.06 1.57 -12.49
N GLN A 119 -9.01 0.60 -13.40
CA GLN A 119 -8.64 -0.78 -13.09
C GLN A 119 -7.23 -0.87 -12.51
N LYS A 120 -6.30 -0.10 -13.06
CA LYS A 120 -4.92 -0.08 -12.57
C LYS A 120 -4.82 0.54 -11.18
N ALA A 121 -5.49 1.66 -10.94
CA ALA A 121 -5.54 2.28 -9.61
C ALA A 121 -6.17 1.34 -8.57
N PHE A 122 -7.29 0.70 -8.91
CA PHE A 122 -7.94 -0.31 -8.07
C PHE A 122 -6.99 -1.45 -7.70
N HIS A 123 -6.34 -2.06 -8.69
CA HIS A 123 -5.41 -3.15 -8.45
C HIS A 123 -4.19 -2.73 -7.63
N LEU A 124 -3.66 -1.52 -7.84
CA LEU A 124 -2.54 -1.00 -7.03
C LEU A 124 -2.93 -0.87 -5.56
N ILE A 125 -4.12 -0.32 -5.29
CA ILE A 125 -4.63 -0.17 -3.92
C ILE A 125 -4.80 -1.56 -3.30
N GLU A 126 -5.53 -2.46 -3.95
CA GLU A 126 -5.77 -3.83 -3.44
C GLU A 126 -4.46 -4.60 -3.20
N ALA A 127 -3.48 -4.49 -4.09
CA ALA A 127 -2.26 -5.30 -4.02
C ALA A 127 -1.23 -4.81 -2.98
N TYR A 128 -1.17 -3.51 -2.71
CA TYR A 128 -0.07 -2.93 -1.91
C TYR A 128 -0.52 -2.10 -0.70
N PHE A 129 -1.75 -1.59 -0.70
CA PHE A 129 -2.32 -0.73 0.35
C PHE A 129 -3.54 -1.38 1.02
N GLY A 130 -4.14 -2.39 0.38
CA GLY A 130 -5.38 -3.03 0.77
C GLY A 130 -5.19 -4.19 1.73
N VAL A 131 -4.49 -4.01 2.84
CA VAL A 131 -4.70 -4.82 4.05
C VAL A 131 -4.40 -3.99 5.31
N ASP A 132 -5.39 -3.95 6.22
CA ASP A 132 -5.40 -3.47 7.61
C ASP A 132 -6.05 -2.11 7.96
N GLU A 133 -7.38 -2.02 7.80
CA GLU A 133 -8.24 -1.44 8.87
C GLU A 133 -9.29 -2.40 9.45
N ASP A 134 -9.55 -3.59 8.86
CA ASP A 134 -10.66 -4.46 9.30
C ASP A 134 -10.30 -5.83 9.92
N GLU A 135 -9.01 -6.23 10.03
CA GLU A 135 -8.64 -7.51 10.68
C GLU A 135 -8.18 -7.40 12.15
N ASN A 136 -8.55 -6.31 12.83
CA ASN A 136 -8.59 -6.26 14.31
C ASN A 136 -9.96 -5.83 14.84
N LEU A 137 -11.04 -6.21 14.14
CA LEU A 137 -12.35 -6.30 14.75
C LEU A 137 -12.32 -7.46 15.78
N PRO A 138 -12.56 -7.22 17.08
CA PRO A 138 -12.81 -8.33 17.98
C PRO A 138 -14.01 -9.09 17.40
N ALA A 139 -13.82 -10.37 17.11
CA ALA A 139 -14.87 -11.26 16.63
C ALA A 139 -16.05 -11.26 17.60
N GLN A 140 -16.99 -10.32 17.45
CA GLN A 140 -18.31 -10.38 18.05
C GLN A 140 -19.13 -11.35 17.22
N GLY A 141 -19.13 -12.60 17.67
CA GLY A 141 -19.93 -13.63 17.02
C GLY A 141 -19.83 -15.01 17.61
N GLU A 142 -19.30 -15.19 18.83
CA GLU A 142 -19.60 -16.43 19.56
C GLU A 142 -21.08 -16.40 19.96
N SER A 143 -21.88 -17.10 19.16
CA SER A 143 -23.23 -17.52 19.49
C SER A 143 -23.22 -18.34 20.78
N ARG A 144 -23.22 -17.66 21.92
CA ARG A 144 -23.60 -18.22 23.21
C ARG A 144 -25.09 -18.55 23.17
N PRO A 145 -25.53 -19.79 23.43
CA PRO A 145 -26.93 -20.04 23.72
C PRO A 145 -27.31 -19.27 24.99
N PHE A 146 -28.23 -18.32 24.87
CA PHE A 146 -28.85 -17.66 26.01
C PHE A 146 -29.83 -18.63 26.66
N GLU A 147 -29.44 -19.20 27.80
CA GLU A 147 -30.33 -20.01 28.65
C GLU A 147 -31.16 -19.07 29.55
N PHE A 148 -32.45 -18.96 29.26
CA PHE A 148 -33.40 -18.13 30.02
C PHE A 148 -33.93 -18.91 31.23
N GLY A 149 -33.24 -18.80 32.37
CA GLY A 149 -33.68 -19.36 33.65
C GLY A 149 -34.40 -18.31 34.50
N THR A 150 -35.73 -18.30 34.51
CA THR A 150 -36.53 -17.52 35.48
C THR A 150 -36.55 -18.22 36.83
N SER A 151 -36.13 -17.51 37.87
CA SER A 151 -36.13 -17.95 39.26
C SER A 151 -37.55 -18.15 39.82
N THR A 152 -37.81 -19.30 40.45
CA THR A 152 -38.61 -19.55 41.69
C THR A 152 -39.10 -21.01 41.63
N THR A 153 -38.72 -21.90 42.53
CA THR A 153 -39.31 -22.00 43.89
C THR A 153 -38.53 -23.06 44.69
N THR A 154 -38.24 -22.70 45.94
CA THR A 154 -37.87 -23.51 47.11
C THR A 154 -38.13 -25.03 47.08
N VAL A 155 -37.15 -25.84 47.50
CA VAL A 155 -37.23 -26.83 48.61
C VAL A 155 -35.82 -27.13 49.19
N THR A 156 -35.65 -26.70 50.44
CA THR A 156 -34.91 -27.19 51.62
C THR A 156 -33.97 -28.43 51.58
N ALA A 157 -32.69 -28.19 51.93
CA ALA A 157 -31.78 -28.84 52.92
C ALA A 157 -31.36 -30.34 52.83
N PRO A 158 -30.37 -30.81 53.63
CA PRO A 158 -28.96 -30.38 53.72
C PRO A 158 -28.01 -31.59 53.54
N THR A 159 -26.72 -31.39 53.24
CA THR A 159 -25.72 -32.46 53.47
C THR A 159 -24.44 -31.88 54.06
N SER A 160 -24.05 -32.52 55.14
CA SER A 160 -23.11 -32.11 56.17
C SER A 160 -21.64 -32.18 55.73
N GLN A 161 -20.91 -31.15 56.15
CA GLN A 161 -19.61 -31.19 56.83
C GLN A 161 -18.45 -32.12 56.36
N GLN A 162 -17.30 -31.43 56.22
CA GLN A 162 -15.93 -31.79 56.67
C GLN A 162 -15.21 -32.91 55.90
N GLY A 163 -13.93 -32.80 55.53
CA GLY A 163 -12.87 -31.82 55.80
C GLY A 163 -11.66 -32.12 54.90
N PRO A 164 -10.53 -31.39 55.03
CA PRO A 164 -9.34 -31.60 54.18
C PRO A 164 -8.49 -32.73 54.76
N PHE A 165 -7.66 -33.41 53.94
CA PHE A 165 -6.23 -33.66 54.22
C PHE A 165 -5.60 -34.62 53.18
N LYS A 166 -4.37 -34.27 52.82
CA LYS A 166 -3.38 -34.97 52.00
C LYS A 166 -3.00 -36.34 52.59
N PHE A 167 -2.74 -37.35 51.77
CA PHE A 167 -1.41 -37.78 51.28
C PHE A 167 -1.61 -38.74 50.09
#